data_AF-A0A7W1R908-F1
#
_entry.id   AF-A0A7W1R908-F1
#
_cell.length_a   1.000
_cell.length_b   1.000
_cell.length_c   1.000
_cell.angle_alpha   90.00
_cell.angle_beta   90.00
_cell.angle_gamma   90.00
#
_symmetry.space_group_name_H-M   'P 1'
#
loop_
_entity.id
_entity.type
_entity.pdbx_description
1 polymer ?
#
loop_
_entity_poly.entity_id
_entity_poly.type
_entity_poly.pdbx_seq_one_letter_code
_entity_poly.pdbx_strand_id
1 'polypeptide(L)'
;MIAQLVIYMVVLIFAISAHEAAHAWMSDKFGDDTARMLGRVTLNPLAHIDPLGTLLIPIAGFVLGHMGGAAAAIPLIGWGKPTPVNPLRWRNKDLANVMVSGAGI
;
A
#
# COMPACT_ATOMS: atom_id res chain seq x y z
N MET A 1 -21.21 -12.70 -3.74
CA MET A 1 -20.33 -12.66 -2.56
C MET A 1 -18.89 -13.11 -2.87
N ILE A 2 -18.62 -14.41 -3.10
CA ILE A 2 -17.22 -14.91 -3.22
C ILE A 2 -16.46 -14.27 -4.40
N ALA A 3 -17.05 -14.22 -5.59
CA ALA A 3 -16.40 -13.60 -6.75
C ALA A 3 -16.10 -12.10 -6.53
N GLN A 4 -17.01 -11.37 -5.88
CA GLN A 4 -16.84 -9.96 -5.54
C GLN A 4 -15.71 -9.77 -4.52
N LEU A 5 -15.61 -10.65 -3.52
CA LEU A 5 -14.50 -10.65 -2.56
C LEU A 5 -13.17 -10.88 -3.28
N VAL A 6 -13.08 -11.87 -4.18
CA VAL A 6 -11.85 -12.16 -4.93
C VAL A 6 -11.43 -10.96 -5.77
N ILE A 7 -12.36 -10.36 -6.52
CA ILE A 7 -12.08 -9.16 -7.32
C ILE A 7 -11.60 -8.01 -6.42
N TYR A 8 -12.31 -7.75 -5.32
CA TYR A 8 -11.94 -6.73 -4.34
C TYR A 8 -10.51 -6.93 -3.81
N MET A 9 -10.19 -8.15 -3.36
CA MET A 9 -8.88 -8.46 -2.80
C MET A 9 -7.76 -8.35 -3.84
N VAL A 10 -7.99 -8.82 -5.07
CA VAL A 10 -7.00 -8.69 -6.15
C VAL A 10 -6.72 -7.21 -6.43
N VAL A 11 -7.77 -6.40 -6.61
CA VAL A 11 -7.62 -4.96 -6.87
C VAL A 11 -6.91 -4.27 -5.71
N LEU A 12 -7.30 -4.57 -4.46
CA LEU A 12 -6.68 -3.98 -3.26
C LEU A 12 -5.19 -4.31 -3.17
N ILE A 13 -4.82 -5.58 -3.34
CA ILE A 13 -3.43 -6.04 -3.24
C ILE A 13 -2.57 -5.37 -4.31
N PHE A 14 -3.05 -5.28 -5.55
CA PHE A 14 -2.32 -4.62 -6.63
C PHE A 14 -2.26 -3.10 -6.45
N ALA A 15 -3.34 -2.47 -5.97
CA ALA A 15 -3.36 -1.03 -5.68
C ALA A 15 -2.32 -0.66 -4.60
N ILE A 16 -2.29 -1.41 -3.49
CA ILE A 16 -1.29 -1.22 -2.43
C ILE A 16 0.12 -1.46 -2.96
N SER A 17 0.31 -2.52 -3.74
CA SER A 17 1.63 -2.85 -4.30
C SER A 17 2.16 -1.74 -5.21
N ALA A 18 1.29 -1.18 -6.07
CA ALA A 18 1.64 -0.08 -6.94
C ALA A 18 1.90 1.22 -6.15
N HIS A 19 1.05 1.54 -5.16
CA HIS A 19 1.20 2.68 -4.26
C HIS A 19 2.57 2.69 -3.57
N GLU A 20 2.92 1.58 -2.91
CA GLU A 20 4.17 1.45 -2.17
C GLU A 20 5.39 1.38 -3.08
N ALA A 21 5.29 0.68 -4.21
CA ALA A 21 6.36 0.64 -5.21
C ALA A 21 6.64 2.02 -5.81
N ALA A 22 5.62 2.87 -5.98
CA ALA A 22 5.78 4.22 -6.51
C ALA A 22 6.53 5.12 -5.51
N HIS A 23 6.19 5.05 -4.21
CA HIS A 23 6.98 5.71 -3.15
C HIS A 23 8.44 5.26 -3.17
N ALA A 24 8.67 3.93 -3.22
CA ALA A 24 10.01 3.35 -3.25
C ALA A 24 10.83 3.84 -4.44
N TRP A 25 10.23 3.79 -5.64
CA TRP A 25 10.87 4.20 -6.87
C TRP A 25 11.18 5.70 -6.90
N MET A 26 10.24 6.53 -6.43
CA MET A 26 10.44 7.97 -6.40
C MET A 26 11.53 8.36 -5.38
N SER A 27 11.56 7.72 -4.20
CA SER A 27 12.62 7.96 -3.20
C SER A 27 14.00 7.60 -3.77
N ASP A 28 14.11 6.46 -4.47
CA ASP A 28 15.35 6.03 -5.14
C ASP A 28 15.83 7.03 -6.20
N LYS A 29 14.89 7.61 -6.99
CA LYS A 29 15.20 8.66 -7.97
C LYS A 29 15.81 9.91 -7.33
N PHE A 30 15.39 10.25 -6.10
CA PHE A 30 15.96 11.39 -5.36
C PHE A 30 17.26 11.06 -4.61
N GLY A 31 17.73 9.82 -4.68
CA GLY A 31 19.01 9.39 -4.11
C GLY A 31 18.90 8.56 -2.84
N ASP A 32 17.70 8.28 -2.34
CA ASP A 32 17.50 7.37 -1.22
C ASP A 32 17.30 5.94 -1.70
N ASP A 33 18.39 5.17 -1.69
CA ASP A 33 18.42 3.78 -2.10
C ASP A 33 17.93 2.78 -1.03
N THR A 34 17.47 3.24 0.13
CA THR A 34 17.04 2.39 1.27
C THR A 34 15.98 1.38 0.84
N ALA A 35 14.92 1.84 0.18
CA ALA A 35 13.84 0.98 -0.29
C ALA A 35 14.32 -0.03 -1.34
N ARG A 36 15.21 0.39 -2.25
CA ARG A 36 15.81 -0.48 -3.26
C ARG A 36 16.65 -1.60 -2.64
N MET A 37 17.49 -1.26 -1.65
CA MET A 37 18.29 -2.24 -0.90
C MET A 37 17.44 -3.27 -0.16
N LEU A 38 16.23 -2.89 0.26
CA LEU A 38 15.26 -3.77 0.92
C LEU A 38 14.33 -4.51 -0.06
N GLY A 39 14.60 -4.41 -1.37
CA GLY A 39 13.81 -5.07 -2.42
C GLY A 39 12.38 -4.51 -2.56
N ARG A 40 12.15 -3.24 -2.20
CA ARG A 40 10.83 -2.58 -2.20
C ARG A 40 10.49 -1.88 -3.52
N VAL A 41 11.48 -1.65 -4.38
CA VAL A 41 11.25 -1.12 -5.74
C VAL A 41 10.81 -2.27 -6.65
N THR A 42 9.60 -2.78 -6.44
CA THR A 42 9.03 -3.94 -7.15
C THR A 42 7.51 -3.91 -7.12
N LEU A 43 6.85 -4.42 -8.15
CA LEU A 43 5.39 -4.63 -8.15
C LEU A 43 4.99 -5.98 -7.52
N ASN A 44 5.95 -6.76 -7.02
CA ASN A 44 5.66 -8.02 -6.33
C ASN A 44 4.86 -7.74 -5.04
N PRO A 45 3.61 -8.22 -4.92
CA PRO A 45 2.78 -7.91 -3.76
C PRO A 45 3.33 -8.44 -2.44
N LEU A 46 4.10 -9.52 -2.47
CA LEU A 46 4.70 -10.09 -1.26
C LEU A 46 5.66 -9.12 -0.57
N ALA A 47 6.19 -8.12 -1.28
CA ALA A 47 7.01 -7.08 -0.69
C ALA A 47 6.19 -6.08 0.14
N HIS A 48 4.91 -5.88 -0.21
CA HIS A 48 4.07 -4.76 0.24
C HIS A 48 2.87 -5.17 1.09
N ILE A 49 2.61 -6.46 1.24
CA ILE A 49 1.49 -6.97 2.05
C ILE A 49 1.80 -6.87 3.54
N ASP A 50 0.81 -6.37 4.29
CA ASP A 50 0.66 -6.56 5.73
C ASP A 50 -0.44 -7.62 5.96
N PRO A 51 -0.18 -8.78 6.61
CA PRO A 51 -1.19 -9.81 6.81
C PRO A 51 -2.47 -9.34 7.53
N LEU A 52 -2.36 -8.38 8.44
CA LEU A 52 -3.51 -7.83 9.16
C LEU A 52 -4.19 -6.74 8.33
N GLY A 53 -3.40 -5.76 7.87
CA GLY A 53 -3.91 -4.57 7.18
C GLY A 53 -4.38 -4.83 5.75
N THR A 54 -3.73 -5.76 5.03
CA THR A 54 -4.02 -6.03 3.62
C THR A 54 -4.98 -7.21 3.44
N LEU A 55 -5.01 -8.17 4.37
CA LEU A 55 -5.82 -9.39 4.23
C LEU A 55 -6.93 -9.47 5.29
N LEU A 56 -6.56 -9.59 6.57
CA LEU A 56 -7.54 -9.90 7.63
C LEU A 56 -8.64 -8.84 7.75
N ILE A 57 -8.26 -7.57 7.89
CA ILE A 57 -9.20 -6.47 8.12
C ILE A 57 -10.09 -6.23 6.90
N PRO A 58 -9.57 -6.14 5.65
CA PRO A 58 -10.40 -5.96 4.47
C PRO A 58 -11.37 -7.12 4.23
N ILE A 59 -10.93 -8.39 4.44
CA ILE A 59 -11.81 -9.55 4.29
C ILE A 59 -12.91 -9.53 5.34
N ALA A 60 -12.57 -9.28 6.61
CA ALA A 60 -13.54 -9.19 7.69
C ALA A 60 -14.55 -8.06 7.45
N GLY A 61 -14.07 -6.87 7.07
CA GLY A 61 -14.92 -5.73 6.73
C GLY A 61 -15.86 -6.03 5.56
N PHE A 62 -15.36 -6.69 4.51
CA PHE A 62 -16.19 -7.10 3.37
C PHE A 62 -17.30 -8.07 3.81
N VAL A 63 -16.96 -9.11 4.58
CA VAL A 63 -17.93 -10.12 5.04
C VAL A 63 -18.97 -9.49 5.97
N LEU A 64 -18.54 -8.72 6.96
CA LEU A 64 -19.42 -8.01 7.89
C LEU A 64 -20.34 -7.01 7.15
N GLY A 65 -19.81 -6.30 6.15
CA GLY A 65 -20.56 -5.42 5.25
C GLY A 65 -21.72 -6.13 4.55
N HIS A 66 -21.51 -7.37 4.12
CA HIS A 66 -22.51 -8.17 3.44
C HIS A 66 -23.51 -8.86 4.38
N MET A 67 -23.20 -8.96 5.68
CA MET A 67 -24.10 -9.55 6.69
C MET A 67 -25.24 -8.59 7.11
N GLY A 68 -25.15 -7.29 6.79
CA GLY A 68 -26.18 -6.29 7.08
C GLY A 68 -26.23 -5.84 8.54
N GLY A 69 -27.19 -4.96 8.86
CA GLY A 69 -27.38 -4.40 10.20
C GLY A 69 -26.28 -3.40 10.61
N ALA A 70 -26.05 -3.24 11.92
CA ALA A 70 -25.06 -2.29 12.44
C ALA A 70 -23.61 -2.61 11.99
N ALA A 71 -23.32 -3.88 11.67
CA ALA A 71 -22.03 -4.32 11.17
C ALA A 71 -21.73 -3.82 9.74
N ALA A 72 -22.75 -3.45 8.96
CA ALA A 72 -22.59 -2.87 7.63
C ALA A 72 -22.12 -1.41 7.64
N ALA A 73 -22.15 -0.75 8.80
CA ALA A 73 -21.63 0.60 8.98
C ALA A 73 -20.10 0.63 9.20
N ILE A 74 -19.45 -0.53 9.34
CA ILE A 74 -18.00 -0.59 9.52
C ILE A 74 -17.33 -0.24 8.19
N PRO A 75 -16.50 0.83 8.14
CA PRO A 75 -15.84 1.22 6.90
C PRO A 75 -14.85 0.13 6.45
N LEU A 76 -14.72 -0.03 5.13
CA LEU A 76 -13.67 -0.86 4.55
C LEU A 76 -12.33 -0.13 4.71
N ILE A 77 -11.51 -0.65 5.62
CA ILE A 77 -10.17 -0.13 5.91
C ILE A 77 -9.16 -1.19 5.53
N GLY A 78 -8.07 -0.77 4.88
CA GLY A 78 -6.92 -1.62 4.61
C GLY A 78 -5.66 -0.78 4.41
N TRP A 79 -4.51 -1.38 4.71
CA TRP A 79 -3.19 -0.77 4.50
C TRP A 79 -2.17 -1.82 4.07
N GLY A 80 -1.10 -1.37 3.42
CA GLY A 80 0.08 -2.15 3.10
C GLY A 80 1.17 -2.03 4.16
N LYS A 81 2.23 -2.82 3.99
CA LYS A 81 3.48 -2.66 4.75
C LYS A 81 4.21 -1.41 4.22
N PRO A 82 4.34 -0.34 5.03
CA PRO A 82 4.85 0.94 4.53
C PRO A 82 6.27 0.85 4.00
N THR A 83 6.54 1.58 2.92
CA THR A 83 7.87 1.70 2.33
C THR A 83 8.77 2.60 3.17
N PRO A 84 9.97 2.16 3.57
CA PRO A 84 10.90 3.00 4.29
C PRO A 84 11.49 4.06 3.35
N VAL A 85 11.47 5.31 3.81
CA VAL A 85 12.10 6.46 3.13
C VAL A 85 13.07 7.14 4.09
N ASN A 86 14.22 7.58 3.57
CA ASN A 86 15.24 8.30 4.31
C ASN A 86 15.48 9.70 3.72
N PRO A 87 14.79 10.74 4.23
CA PRO A 87 14.91 12.11 3.74
C PRO A 87 16.32 12.71 3.81
N LEU A 88 17.20 12.15 4.65
CA LEU A 88 18.58 12.61 4.77
C LEU A 88 19.43 12.24 3.53
N ARG A 89 19.02 11.24 2.75
CA ARG A 89 19.70 10.78 1.54
C ARG A 89 19.22 11.51 0.27
N TRP A 90 18.14 12.30 0.34
CA TRP A 90 17.63 13.02 -0.81
C TRP A 90 18.54 14.19 -1.22
N ARG A 91 18.81 14.30 -2.52
CA ARG A 91 19.59 15.40 -3.11
C ARG A 91 18.85 16.74 -3.06
N ASN A 92 17.54 16.74 -3.32
CA ASN A 92 16.66 17.91 -3.24
C ASN A 92 15.46 17.57 -2.36
N LYS A 93 15.54 17.92 -1.07
CA LYS A 93 14.59 17.46 -0.05
C LYS A 93 13.18 18.02 -0.24
N ASP A 94 13.06 19.28 -0.63
CA ASP A 94 11.75 19.93 -0.78
C ASP A 94 10.97 19.31 -1.95
N LEU A 95 11.65 19.15 -3.10
CA LEU A 95 11.03 18.50 -4.27
C LEU A 95 10.78 17.02 -4.01
N ALA A 96 11.72 16.32 -3.36
CA ALA A 96 11.57 14.92 -3.01
C ALA A 96 10.38 14.68 -2.09
N ASN A 97 10.18 15.53 -1.09
CA ASN A 97 9.07 15.39 -0.15
C ASN A 97 7.71 15.46 -0.87
N VAL A 98 7.54 16.42 -1.78
CA VAL A 98 6.30 16.57 -2.56
C VAL A 98 6.12 15.41 -3.54
N MET A 99 7.16 15.08 -4.29
CA MET A 99 7.09 14.07 -5.35
C MET A 99 6.94 12.65 -4.81
N VAL A 100 7.64 12.30 -3.72
CA VAL A 100 7.50 10.99 -3.07
C VAL A 100 6.09 10.89 -2.49
N SER A 101 5.63 11.87 -1.71
CA SER A 101 4.27 11.84 -1.14
C SER A 101 3.17 11.73 -2.21
N GLY A 102 3.36 12.38 -3.37
CA GLY A 102 2.44 12.31 -4.49
C GLY A 102 2.55 11.06 -5.35
N ALA A 103 3.65 10.30 -5.27
CA ALA A 103 3.89 9.16 -6.16
C ALA A 103 2.93 7.99 -5.92
N GLY A 104 2.50 7.79 -4.67
CA GLY A 104 1.58 6.70 -4.32
C GLY A 104 0.10 7.04 -4.45
N ILE A 105 -0.30 8.30 -4.61
CA ILE A 105 -1.73 8.70 -4.70
C ILE A 105 -2.39 8.14 -5.96
#